data_AF-A0A3P7NTG5-F1
#
_entry.id   AF-A0A3P7NTG5-F1
#
_cell.length_a   1.000
_cell.length_b   1.000
_cell.length_c   1.000
_cell.angle_alpha   90.00
_cell.angle_beta   90.00
_cell.angle_gamma   90.00
#
_symmetry.space_group_name_H-M   'P 1'
#
loop_
_entity.id
_entity.type
_entity.pdbx_description
1 polymer ?
#
loop_
_entity_poly.entity_id
_entity_poly.type
_entity_poly.pdbx_seq_one_letter_code
_entity_poly.pdbx_strand_id
1 'polypeptide(L)'
;MDGERILYVLGCGYENAELSLGLAGLDAKSSGKIGSYAMIYYVMTTALAVILGIVLVISIHPGSTSIKETVEVGTVNKRVTSTLDSFLDLFRNIFPENIVQACLEQQQSEHRNITRKRRNGSLPNMTHNSREEIIVPVYKSSTNVLGLVTFSIAIGLIMGQMGEQALIMVQFFVILNEIVMRLVKIIMW
;
A
#
# COMPACT_ATOMS: atom_id res chain seq x y z
N MET A 1 19.25 1.75 19.54
CA MET A 1 17.98 2.21 18.93
C MET A 1 18.37 2.83 17.61
N ASP A 2 18.27 2.02 16.57
CA ASP A 2 19.00 2.20 15.32
C ASP A 2 18.44 3.36 14.51
N GLY A 3 19.33 4.20 13.96
CA GLY A 3 18.98 5.41 13.21
C GLY A 3 17.99 5.16 12.06
N GLU A 4 17.95 3.94 11.53
CA GLU A 4 16.95 3.52 10.54
C GLU A 4 15.52 3.61 11.09
N ARG A 5 15.26 3.21 12.35
CA ARG A 5 13.92 3.29 12.95
C ARG A 5 13.44 4.73 13.14
N ILE A 6 14.37 5.65 13.39
CA ILE A 6 14.07 7.08 13.49
C ILE A 6 13.70 7.63 12.11
N LEU A 7 14.43 7.23 11.07
CA LEU A 7 14.14 7.61 9.68
C LEU A 7 12.77 7.09 9.21
N TYR A 8 12.39 5.86 9.60
CA TYR A 8 11.07 5.28 9.28
C TYR A 8 9.91 6.04 9.93
N VAL A 9 10.04 6.40 11.21
CA VAL A 9 9.00 7.17 11.93
C VAL A 9 8.89 8.60 11.39
N LEU A 10 10.03 9.21 11.03
CA LEU A 10 10.06 10.52 10.38
C LEU A 10 9.52 10.51 8.95
N GLY A 11 9.81 9.47 8.17
CA GLY A 11 9.27 9.29 6.81
C GLY A 11 7.75 9.23 6.81
N CYS A 12 7.16 8.47 7.74
CA CYS A 12 5.71 8.40 7.91
C CYS A 12 5.10 9.77 8.28
N GLY A 13 5.75 10.55 9.16
CA GLY A 13 5.28 11.91 9.50
C GLY A 13 5.45 12.90 8.34
N TYR A 14 6.56 12.78 7.60
CA TYR A 14 6.91 13.63 6.46
C TYR A 14 5.94 13.46 5.29
N GLU A 15 5.68 12.23 4.83
CA GLU A 15 4.78 11.98 3.69
C GLU A 15 3.34 12.45 3.97
N ASN A 16 2.85 12.25 5.19
CA ASN A 16 1.49 12.67 5.56
C ASN A 16 1.36 14.19 5.68
N ALA A 17 2.37 14.85 6.26
CA ALA A 17 2.39 16.30 6.40
C ALA A 17 2.58 17.00 5.05
N GLU A 18 3.51 16.52 4.20
CA GLU A 18 3.77 17.07 2.87
C GLU A 18 2.59 16.91 1.92
N LEU A 19 1.93 15.75 1.92
CA LEU A 19 0.80 15.50 1.03
C LEU A 19 -0.43 16.34 1.44
N SER A 20 -0.71 16.41 2.74
CA SER A 20 -1.76 17.29 3.26
C SER A 20 -1.48 18.76 2.92
N LEU A 21 -0.20 19.17 2.92
CA LEU A 21 0.22 20.52 2.52
C LEU A 21 0.08 20.80 1.04
N GLY A 22 0.57 19.86 0.23
CA GLY A 22 0.57 19.96 -1.22
C GLY A 22 -0.84 20.10 -1.75
N LEU A 23 -1.83 19.45 -1.15
CA LEU A 23 -3.23 19.62 -1.55
C LEU A 23 -3.93 20.83 -0.91
N ALA A 24 -3.61 21.18 0.34
CA ALA A 24 -4.24 22.30 1.04
C ALA A 24 -3.82 23.69 0.50
N GLY A 25 -2.61 23.80 -0.05
CA GLY A 25 -2.10 25.03 -0.65
C GLY A 25 -2.55 25.28 -2.09
N LEU A 26 -3.29 24.35 -2.70
CA LEU A 26 -3.72 24.43 -4.09
C LEU A 26 -5.21 24.78 -4.18
N ASP A 27 -5.51 25.85 -4.93
CA ASP A 27 -6.87 26.28 -5.24
C ASP A 27 -7.66 25.12 -5.88
N ALA A 28 -8.70 24.61 -5.20
CA ALA A 28 -9.33 23.31 -5.49
C ALA A 28 -9.77 23.16 -6.96
N LYS A 29 -10.14 24.28 -7.60
CA LYS A 29 -10.58 24.31 -9.01
C LYS A 29 -9.44 24.25 -10.02
N SER A 30 -8.26 24.77 -9.67
CA SER A 30 -7.03 24.74 -10.48
C SER A 30 -6.20 23.48 -10.19
N SER A 31 -6.20 23.04 -8.93
CA SER A 31 -5.58 21.81 -8.42
C SER A 31 -6.12 20.57 -9.13
N GLY A 32 -7.44 20.44 -9.27
CA GLY A 32 -8.04 19.29 -9.96
C GLY A 32 -7.60 19.15 -11.42
N LYS A 33 -7.38 20.27 -12.12
CA LYS A 33 -6.87 20.26 -13.50
C LYS A 33 -5.41 19.83 -13.55
N ILE A 34 -4.55 20.45 -12.75
CA ILE A 34 -3.12 20.11 -12.68
C ILE A 34 -2.93 18.65 -12.24
N GLY A 35 -3.67 18.20 -11.23
CA GLY A 35 -3.68 16.83 -10.76
C GLY A 35 -4.18 15.84 -11.82
N SER A 36 -5.21 16.19 -12.59
CA SER A 36 -5.68 15.34 -13.70
C SER A 36 -4.64 15.20 -14.81
N TYR A 37 -3.90 16.26 -15.16
CA TYR A 37 -2.81 16.18 -16.12
C TYR A 37 -1.68 15.29 -15.62
N ALA A 38 -1.30 15.39 -14.34
CA ALA A 38 -0.32 14.50 -13.74
C ALA A 38 -0.78 13.03 -13.75
N MET A 39 -2.04 12.77 -13.40
CA MET A 39 -2.61 11.42 -13.44
C MET A 39 -2.59 10.82 -14.85
N ILE A 40 -3.00 11.60 -15.85
CA ILE A 40 -2.95 11.18 -17.26
C ILE A 40 -1.52 10.91 -17.70
N TYR A 41 -0.58 11.79 -17.35
CA TYR A 41 0.84 11.62 -17.67
C TYR A 41 1.41 10.33 -17.07
N TYR A 42 1.11 10.03 -15.81
CA TYR A 42 1.56 8.80 -15.15
C TYR A 42 0.98 7.57 -15.85
N VAL A 43 -0.34 7.51 -16.06
CA VAL A 43 -0.99 6.36 -16.70
C VAL A 43 -0.45 6.13 -18.12
N MET A 44 -0.32 7.19 -18.91
CA MET A 44 0.18 7.09 -20.29
C MET A 44 1.64 6.64 -20.34
N THR A 45 2.50 7.21 -19.50
CA THR A 45 3.91 6.84 -19.47
C THR A 45 4.11 5.41 -18.98
N THR A 46 3.35 4.96 -17.96
CA THR A 46 3.38 3.58 -17.49
C THR A 46 2.89 2.61 -18.57
N ALA A 47 1.82 2.95 -19.30
CA ALA A 47 1.34 2.12 -20.40
C ALA A 47 2.40 1.96 -21.50
N LEU A 48 3.04 3.07 -21.91
CA LEU A 48 4.12 3.03 -22.89
C LEU A 48 5.32 2.22 -22.40
N ALA A 49 5.73 2.38 -21.13
CA ALA A 49 6.82 1.62 -20.53
C ALA A 49 6.51 0.12 -20.47
N VAL A 50 5.28 -0.28 -20.12
CA VAL A 50 4.84 -1.68 -20.09
C VAL A 50 4.86 -2.28 -21.51
N ILE A 51 4.36 -1.55 -22.51
CA ILE A 51 4.40 -1.99 -23.91
C ILE A 51 5.84 -2.21 -24.36
N LEU A 52 6.71 -1.22 -24.13
CA LEU A 52 8.14 -1.33 -24.45
C LEU A 52 8.80 -2.52 -23.74
N GLY A 53 8.49 -2.73 -22.46
CA GLY A 53 9.00 -3.87 -21.69
C GLY A 53 8.57 -5.21 -22.26
N ILE A 54 7.30 -5.37 -22.63
CA ILE A 54 6.76 -6.59 -23.24
C ILE A 54 7.43 -6.85 -24.60
N VAL A 55 7.55 -5.82 -25.45
CA VAL A 55 8.21 -5.94 -26.75
C VAL A 55 9.67 -6.35 -26.58
N LEU A 56 10.40 -5.75 -25.64
CA LEU A 56 11.80 -6.10 -25.37
C LEU A 56 11.97 -7.54 -24.87
N VAL A 57 11.13 -7.99 -23.94
CA VAL A 57 11.18 -9.36 -23.41
C VAL A 57 10.89 -10.38 -24.50
N ILE A 58 9.90 -10.13 -25.35
CA ILE A 58 9.58 -11.01 -26.49
C ILE A 58 10.62 -10.88 -27.61
N SER A 59 11.34 -9.78 -27.77
CA SER A 59 12.36 -9.69 -28.82
C SER A 59 13.64 -10.41 -28.43
N ILE A 60 14.08 -10.22 -27.18
CA ILE A 60 15.35 -10.74 -26.68
C ILE A 60 15.19 -12.19 -26.21
N HIS A 61 13.98 -12.62 -25.82
CA HIS A 61 13.68 -13.92 -25.23
C HIS A 61 14.72 -14.35 -24.17
N PRO A 62 14.90 -13.58 -23.08
CA PRO A 62 15.85 -13.97 -22.05
C PRO A 62 15.34 -15.22 -21.29
N GLY A 63 16.02 -16.35 -21.48
CA GLY A 63 15.79 -17.60 -20.74
C GLY A 63 15.88 -18.85 -21.63
N SER A 64 16.65 -19.86 -21.21
CA SER A 64 16.76 -21.15 -21.93
C SER A 64 15.70 -22.14 -21.46
N THR A 65 15.00 -22.78 -22.41
CA THR A 65 13.97 -23.78 -22.14
C THR A 65 14.51 -25.04 -21.43
N SER A 66 15.82 -25.32 -21.53
CA SER A 66 16.47 -26.45 -20.85
C SER A 66 16.53 -26.34 -19.32
N ILE A 67 16.27 -25.18 -18.70
CA ILE A 67 16.33 -25.02 -17.23
C ILE A 67 14.96 -25.29 -16.58
N LYS A 68 13.87 -25.38 -17.36
CA LYS A 68 12.52 -25.60 -16.80
C LYS A 68 12.25 -27.03 -16.32
N GLU A 69 12.90 -28.05 -16.90
CA GLU A 69 12.64 -29.46 -16.55
C GLU A 69 13.22 -29.87 -15.18
N THR A 70 14.25 -29.19 -14.67
CA THR A 70 14.87 -29.52 -13.37
C THR A 70 14.26 -28.78 -12.18
N VAL A 71 13.37 -27.81 -12.41
CA VAL A 71 12.77 -26.98 -11.33
C VAL A 71 11.37 -27.49 -10.91
N GLU A 72 10.80 -28.49 -11.58
CA GLU A 72 9.50 -29.08 -11.21
C GLU A 72 9.54 -30.08 -10.04
N VAL A 73 10.72 -30.44 -9.51
CA VAL A 73 10.85 -31.35 -8.34
C VAL A 73 11.07 -30.58 -7.02
N GLY A 74 10.67 -29.32 -6.98
CA GLY A 74 10.49 -28.58 -5.73
C GLY A 74 9.00 -28.41 -5.48
N THR A 75 8.46 -29.07 -4.46
CA THR A 75 7.08 -28.92 -3.97
C THR A 75 6.85 -27.52 -3.39
N VAL A 76 7.01 -26.48 -4.20
CA VAL A 76 6.51 -25.16 -3.90
C VAL A 76 5.01 -25.29 -4.11
N ASN A 77 4.26 -25.33 -3.01
CA ASN A 77 2.85 -25.00 -3.01
C ASN A 77 2.74 -23.59 -3.60
N LYS A 78 2.74 -23.48 -4.93
CA LYS A 78 2.57 -22.26 -5.68
C LYS A 78 1.08 -21.97 -5.59
N ARG A 79 0.68 -21.49 -4.40
CA ARG A 79 -0.70 -21.16 -4.09
C ARG A 79 -1.09 -20.08 -5.07
N VAL A 80 -2.07 -20.40 -5.91
CA VAL A 80 -2.66 -19.46 -6.84
C VAL A 80 -3.50 -18.52 -5.98
N THR A 81 -2.87 -17.49 -5.42
CA THR A 81 -3.62 -16.37 -4.86
C THR A 81 -4.43 -15.80 -6.02
N SER A 82 -5.74 -15.68 -5.85
CA SER A 82 -6.57 -15.10 -6.90
C SER A 82 -6.12 -13.65 -7.12
N THR A 83 -5.95 -13.24 -8.38
CA THR A 83 -5.62 -11.85 -8.72
C THR A 83 -6.63 -10.88 -8.10
N LEU A 84 -7.89 -11.32 -7.97
CA LEU A 84 -8.94 -10.56 -7.30
C LEU A 84 -8.69 -10.39 -5.80
N ASP A 85 -8.17 -11.41 -5.11
CA ASP A 85 -7.84 -11.31 -3.69
C ASP A 85 -6.72 -10.29 -3.47
N SER A 86 -5.72 -10.26 -4.37
CA SER A 86 -4.66 -9.25 -4.35
C SER A 86 -5.18 -7.84 -4.65
N PHE A 87 -6.14 -7.71 -5.57
CA PHE A 87 -6.78 -6.42 -5.86
C PHE A 87 -7.66 -5.94 -4.70
N LEU A 88 -8.39 -6.84 -4.04
CA LEU A 88 -9.18 -6.53 -2.86
C LEU A 88 -8.30 -6.18 -1.66
N ASP A 89 -7.16 -6.83 -1.50
CA ASP A 89 -6.15 -6.45 -0.51
C ASP A 89 -5.59 -5.05 -0.79
N LEU A 90 -5.34 -4.72 -2.07
CA LEU A 90 -4.95 -3.36 -2.46
C LEU A 90 -6.02 -2.35 -2.07
N PHE A 91 -7.29 -2.63 -2.43
CA PHE A 91 -8.41 -1.75 -2.13
C PHE A 91 -8.65 -1.55 -0.63
N ARG A 92 -8.51 -2.63 0.17
CA ARG A 92 -8.58 -2.55 1.64
C ARG A 92 -7.45 -1.71 2.22
N ASN A 93 -6.25 -1.78 1.63
CA ASN A 93 -5.14 -0.93 2.07
C ASN A 93 -5.31 0.55 1.67
N ILE A 94 -6.08 0.87 0.62
CA ILE A 94 -6.43 2.25 0.24
C ILE A 94 -7.31 2.91 1.32
N PHE A 95 -8.20 2.14 1.96
CA PHE A 95 -9.09 2.60 3.03
C PHE A 95 -8.82 1.86 4.34
N PRO A 96 -7.75 2.22 5.07
CA PRO A 96 -7.42 1.55 6.32
C PRO A 96 -8.52 1.76 7.37
N GLU A 97 -8.84 0.71 8.12
CA GLU A 97 -9.85 0.75 9.19
C GLU A 97 -9.40 1.65 10.37
N ASN A 98 -8.09 1.83 10.53
CA ASN A 98 -7.50 2.69 11.56
C ASN A 98 -6.20 3.36 11.05
N ILE A 99 -6.17 4.70 11.06
CA ILE A 99 -5.03 5.50 10.60
C ILE A 99 -3.82 5.37 11.53
N VAL A 100 -4.04 5.33 12.85
CA VAL A 100 -2.95 5.17 13.83
C VAL A 100 -2.29 3.81 13.66
N GLN A 101 -3.08 2.78 13.41
CA GLN A 101 -2.56 1.45 13.10
C GLN A 101 -1.86 1.44 11.74
N ALA A 102 -2.41 2.11 10.71
CA ALA A 102 -1.78 2.20 9.39
C ALA A 102 -0.37 2.83 9.40
N CYS A 103 -0.07 3.70 10.37
CA CYS A 103 1.29 4.24 10.57
C CYS A 103 2.31 3.17 10.98
N LEU A 104 1.88 2.13 11.70
CA LEU A 104 2.74 1.13 12.34
C LEU A 104 2.65 -0.26 11.68
N GLU A 105 1.49 -0.57 11.13
CA GLU A 105 1.13 -1.90 10.64
C GLU A 105 0.39 -1.86 9.30
N GLN A 106 0.68 -2.85 8.45
CA GLN A 106 0.08 -3.05 7.15
C GLN A 106 -0.75 -4.32 7.17
N GLN A 107 -1.98 -4.24 6.65
CA GLN A 107 -2.89 -5.37 6.56
C GLN A 107 -2.56 -6.20 5.32
N GLN A 108 -2.22 -7.47 5.53
CA GLN A 108 -1.99 -8.43 4.45
C GLN A 108 -2.86 -9.67 4.70
N SER A 109 -3.55 -10.15 3.67
CA SER A 109 -4.26 -11.42 3.78
C SER A 109 -3.26 -12.58 3.76
N GLU A 110 -3.22 -13.35 4.85
CA GLU A 110 -2.43 -14.59 4.93
C GLU A 110 -3.37 -15.79 4.83
N HIS A 111 -3.09 -16.69 3.89
CA HIS A 111 -3.82 -17.96 3.79
C HIS A 111 -3.30 -18.93 4.85
N ARG A 112 -4.02 -19.03 5.96
CA ARG A 112 -3.72 -20.03 7.00
C ARG A 112 -4.53 -21.30 6.77
N ASN A 113 -3.81 -22.41 6.75
CA ASN A 113 -4.41 -23.74 6.75
C ASN A 113 -4.86 -24.05 8.17
N ILE A 114 -6.13 -23.80 8.49
CA ILE A 114 -6.68 -24.13 9.80
C ILE A 114 -7.29 -25.52 9.71
N THR A 115 -6.80 -26.45 10.53
CA THR A 115 -7.38 -27.78 10.64
C THR A 115 -8.54 -27.72 11.62
N ARG A 116 -9.77 -27.56 11.11
CA ARG A 116 -10.96 -27.59 11.97
C ARG A 116 -11.34 -29.05 12.23
N LYS A 117 -11.16 -29.54 13.46
CA LYS A 117 -11.76 -30.81 13.89
C LYS A 117 -13.28 -30.61 13.99
N ARG A 118 -14.03 -31.08 12.98
CA ARG A 118 -15.48 -31.26 13.13
C ARG A 118 -15.72 -32.34 14.19
N ARG A 119 -16.15 -31.94 15.39
CA ARG A 119 -16.79 -32.85 16.34
C ARG A 119 -18.26 -32.91 15.97
N ASN A 120 -18.64 -33.79 15.05
CA ASN A 120 -20.05 -34.08 14.83
C ASN A 120 -20.60 -34.69 16.12
N GLY A 121 -21.67 -34.08 16.66
CA GLY A 121 -22.44 -34.70 17.73
C GLY A 121 -22.96 -36.08 17.28
N SER A 122 -22.87 -37.03 18.20
CA SER A 122 -23.52 -38.36 18.19
C SER A 122 -23.14 -39.35 17.07
N LEU A 123 -21.87 -39.73 16.96
CA LEU A 123 -21.40 -41.03 16.42
C LEU A 123 -19.87 -41.17 16.62
N PRO A 124 -19.35 -42.22 17.27
CA PRO A 124 -17.92 -42.44 17.41
C PRO A 124 -17.36 -43.10 16.15
N ASN A 125 -16.14 -42.72 15.75
CA ASN A 125 -15.36 -43.25 14.60
C ASN A 125 -15.70 -42.74 13.20
N MET A 126 -15.52 -41.44 12.95
CA MET A 126 -14.80 -41.01 11.74
C MET A 126 -14.31 -39.57 11.89
N THR A 127 -13.05 -39.40 12.27
CA THR A 127 -12.37 -38.09 12.22
C THR A 127 -11.89 -37.83 10.80
N HIS A 128 -12.72 -37.18 10.00
CA HIS A 128 -12.27 -36.63 8.71
C HIS A 128 -11.59 -35.28 9.00
N ASN A 129 -10.26 -35.23 8.90
CA ASN A 129 -9.51 -33.96 8.99
C ASN A 129 -9.76 -33.17 7.70
N SER A 130 -10.78 -32.30 7.69
CA SER A 130 -10.96 -31.33 6.62
C SER A 130 -10.00 -30.17 6.84
N ARG A 131 -9.11 -29.92 5.88
CA ARG A 131 -8.28 -28.70 5.83
C ARG A 131 -9.12 -27.64 5.15
N GLU A 132 -9.57 -26.65 5.89
CA GLU A 132 -10.21 -25.45 5.33
C GLU A 132 -9.15 -24.35 5.28
N GLU A 133 -8.91 -23.81 4.09
CA GLU A 133 -8.04 -22.65 3.90
C GLU A 133 -8.90 -21.41 4.17
N ILE A 134 -8.61 -20.71 5.27
CA ILE A 134 -9.32 -19.50 5.65
C ILE A 134 -8.37 -18.32 5.42
N ILE A 135 -8.87 -17.31 4.72
CA ILE A 135 -8.18 -16.04 4.53
C ILE A 135 -8.29 -15.28 5.86
N VAL A 136 -7.16 -15.10 6.56
CA VAL A 136 -7.12 -14.32 7.80
C VAL A 136 -6.35 -13.03 7.56
N PRO A 137 -6.90 -11.87 7.99
CA PRO A 137 -6.14 -10.63 7.96
C PRO A 137 -5.01 -10.72 9.00
N VAL A 138 -3.78 -10.50 8.56
CA VAL A 138 -2.61 -10.44 9.44
C VAL A 138 -1.99 -9.06 9.32
N TYR A 139 -1.80 -8.40 10.45
CA TYR A 139 -1.11 -7.13 10.54
C TYR A 139 0.40 -7.40 10.65
N LYS A 140 1.14 -6.94 9.66
CA LYS A 140 2.61 -6.98 9.67
C LYS A 140 3.12 -5.61 10.10
N SER A 141 4.21 -5.59 10.87
CA SER A 141 4.91 -4.37 11.30
C SER A 141 5.56 -3.68 10.09
N SER A 142 4.76 -2.93 9.34
CA SER A 142 5.14 -2.16 8.15
C SER A 142 4.13 -1.03 7.98
N THR A 143 4.55 0.10 7.44
CA THR A 143 3.65 1.26 7.28
C THR A 143 2.78 1.09 6.04
N ASN A 144 1.46 1.23 6.18
CA ASN A 144 0.55 1.31 5.04
C ASN A 144 0.58 2.71 4.40
N VAL A 145 1.62 2.97 3.61
CA VAL A 145 1.82 4.25 2.90
C VAL A 145 0.65 4.56 1.96
N LEU A 146 0.10 3.55 1.27
CA LEU A 146 -1.00 3.74 0.33
C LEU A 146 -2.26 4.31 1.02
N GLY A 147 -2.62 3.77 2.18
CA GLY A 147 -3.75 4.24 2.98
C GLY A 147 -3.54 5.63 3.56
N LEU A 148 -2.32 5.91 4.03
CA LEU A 148 -1.92 7.22 4.57
C LEU A 148 -1.97 8.33 3.51
N VAL A 149 -1.45 8.04 2.31
CA VAL A 149 -1.51 8.94 1.15
C VAL A 149 -2.96 9.21 0.75
N THR A 150 -3.78 8.18 0.65
CA THR A 150 -5.20 8.32 0.27
C THR A 150 -5.97 9.15 1.30
N PHE A 151 -5.78 8.87 2.59
CA PHE A 151 -6.42 9.61 3.67
C PHE A 151 -6.00 11.09 3.70
N SER A 152 -4.71 11.36 3.53
CA SER A 152 -4.16 12.73 3.49
C SER A 152 -4.67 13.52 2.26
N ILE A 153 -4.83 12.87 1.11
CA ILE A 153 -5.49 13.47 -0.07
C ILE A 153 -6.94 13.81 0.24
N ALA A 154 -7.69 12.90 0.85
CA ALA A 154 -9.10 13.14 1.18
C ALA A 154 -9.26 14.33 2.13
N ILE A 155 -8.44 14.43 3.19
CA ILE A 155 -8.44 15.59 4.09
C ILE A 155 -8.02 16.85 3.34
N GLY A 156 -6.96 16.80 2.53
CA GLY A 156 -6.50 17.94 1.74
C GLY A 156 -7.58 18.50 0.80
N LEU A 157 -8.33 17.61 0.14
CA LEU A 157 -9.46 17.99 -0.72
C LEU A 157 -10.60 18.62 0.08
N ILE A 158 -10.97 18.05 1.23
CA ILE A 158 -12.02 18.59 2.10
C ILE A 158 -11.62 19.95 2.65
N MET A 159 -10.38 20.12 3.12
CA MET A 159 -9.84 21.40 3.57
C MET A 159 -9.86 22.45 2.46
N GLY A 160 -9.50 22.07 1.22
CA GLY A 160 -9.57 22.95 0.05
C GLY A 160 -11.00 23.40 -0.28
N GLN A 161 -12.02 22.62 0.06
CA GLN A 161 -13.43 22.99 -0.12
C GLN A 161 -13.97 23.88 1.02
N MET A 162 -13.37 23.84 2.21
CA MET A 162 -13.80 24.60 3.39
C MET A 162 -13.35 26.07 3.39
N GLY A 163 -12.51 26.48 2.44
CA GLY A 163 -12.12 27.88 2.24
C GLY A 163 -11.47 28.51 3.48
N GLU A 164 -12.01 29.65 3.93
CA GLU A 164 -11.43 30.43 5.03
C GLU A 164 -11.38 29.67 6.37
N GLN A 165 -12.32 28.74 6.61
CA GLN A 165 -12.35 27.97 7.86
C GLN A 165 -11.18 26.99 7.97
N ALA A 166 -10.64 26.53 6.84
CA ALA A 166 -9.49 25.62 6.82
C ALA A 166 -8.14 26.33 6.95
N LEU A 167 -8.08 27.67 6.84
CA LEU A 167 -6.82 28.44 6.82
C LEU A 167 -5.91 28.12 8.02
N ILE A 168 -6.48 28.00 9.22
CA ILE A 168 -5.72 27.69 10.44
C ILE A 168 -5.08 26.29 10.33
N MET A 169 -5.83 25.31 9.83
CA MET A 169 -5.32 23.95 9.63
C MET A 169 -4.27 23.89 8.53
N VAL A 170 -4.46 24.60 7.42
CA VAL A 170 -3.46 24.71 6.35
C VAL A 170 -2.16 25.30 6.91
N GLN A 171 -2.24 26.41 7.65
CA GLN A 171 -1.07 27.03 8.27
C GLN A 171 -0.35 26.11 9.26
N PHE A 172 -1.11 25.36 10.07
CA PHE A 172 -0.54 24.35 10.96
C PHE A 172 0.31 23.32 10.19
N PHE A 173 -0.25 22.74 9.11
CA PHE A 173 0.52 21.80 8.30
C PHE A 173 1.75 22.48 7.67
N VAL A 174 1.67 23.76 7.25
CA VAL A 174 2.80 24.47 6.58
C VAL A 174 3.99 24.54 7.53
N ILE A 175 3.71 24.94 8.77
CA ILE A 175 4.73 25.02 9.81
C ILE A 175 5.28 23.62 10.12
N LEU A 176 4.41 22.60 10.20
CA LEU A 176 4.83 21.21 10.41
C LEU A 176 5.80 20.75 9.32
N ASN A 177 5.50 21.01 8.04
CA ASN A 177 6.38 20.64 6.93
C ASN A 177 7.74 21.34 6.99
N GLU A 178 7.76 22.64 7.29
CA GLU A 178 9.01 23.41 7.46
C GLU A 178 9.87 22.83 8.60
N ILE A 179 9.25 22.41 9.70
CA ILE A 179 9.95 21.72 10.80
C ILE A 179 10.57 20.42 10.31
N VAL A 180 9.83 19.60 9.55
CA VAL A 180 10.36 18.32 9.05
C VAL A 180 11.49 18.55 8.06
N MET A 181 11.38 19.51 7.14
CA MET A 181 12.45 19.87 6.19
C MET A 181 13.73 20.31 6.90
N ARG A 182 13.62 21.05 8.01
CA ARG A 182 14.78 21.40 8.85
C ARG A 182 15.39 20.18 9.52
N LEU A 183 14.55 19.26 10.00
CA LEU A 183 15.01 18.02 10.62
C LEU A 183 15.76 17.13 9.62
N VAL A 184 15.27 16.99 8.38
CA VAL A 184 15.97 16.25 7.31
C VAL A 184 17.36 16.84 7.05
N LYS A 185 17.49 18.17 7.00
CA LYS A 185 18.80 18.84 6.83
C LYS A 185 19.77 18.53 7.96
N ILE A 186 19.28 18.40 9.20
CA ILE A 186 20.10 18.04 10.36
C ILE A 186 20.59 16.59 10.25
N ILE A 187 19.75 15.67 9.75
CA ILE A 187 20.13 14.26 9.58
C ILE A 187 21.12 14.05 8.42
N MET A 188 21.01 14.86 7.37
CA MET A 188 21.87 14.75 6.18
C MET A 188 23.30 15.25 6.39
N TRP A 189 23.53 16.06 7.44
CA TRP A 189 24.85 16.60 7.79
C TRP A 189 25.61 15.65 8.72
#